data_AF-A0A9E4N003-F1
#
_entry.id   AF-A0A9E4N003-F1
#
_cell.length_a   1.000
_cell.length_b   1.000
_cell.length_c   1.000
_cell.angle_alpha   90.00
_cell.angle_beta   90.00
_cell.angle_gamma   90.00
#
_symmetry.space_group_name_H-M   'P 1'
#
loop_
_entity.id
_entity.type
_entity.pdbx_description
1 polymer ?
#
loop_
_entity_poly.entity_id
_entity_poly.type
_entity_poly.pdbx_seq_one_letter_code
_entity_poly.pdbx_strand_id
1 'polypeptide(L)'
;MRFPLLKPGQKFIYQEKRYTKTGPMTASEEESGKTCMIRRSAEVTLLPDHDKREQAIVQQYARDQVVSLLKAYQHEVKTRLADAVGVEQAQHPADVLKVVEDCDVVTFLSQFDRSGIS
;
A
#
# COMPACT_ATOMS: atom_id res chain seq x y z
N MET A 1 -24.51 5.96 -15.74
CA MET A 1 -25.30 6.27 -14.52
C MET A 1 -25.32 7.77 -14.25
N ARG A 2 -26.13 8.29 -13.33
CA ARG A 2 -26.17 9.74 -13.02
C ARG A 2 -25.24 10.11 -11.86
N PHE A 3 -24.55 11.25 -11.97
CA PHE A 3 -23.57 11.71 -10.96
C PHE A 3 -24.09 11.80 -9.51
N PRO A 4 -25.33 12.27 -9.23
CA PRO A 4 -25.85 12.32 -7.84
C PRO A 4 -26.01 10.95 -7.18
N LEU A 5 -26.08 9.87 -7.96
CA LEU A 5 -26.28 8.51 -7.45
C LEU A 5 -24.97 7.82 -7.04
N LEU A 6 -23.82 8.39 -7.43
CA LEU A 6 -22.52 7.94 -6.97
C LEU A 6 -22.38 8.21 -5.46
N LYS A 7 -21.72 7.31 -4.74
CA LYS A 7 -21.32 7.52 -3.34
C LYS A 7 -20.00 8.30 -3.30
N PRO A 8 -19.75 9.13 -2.27
CA PRO A 8 -18.43 9.71 -2.04
C PRO A 8 -17.34 8.62 -2.03
N GLY A 9 -16.21 8.91 -2.67
CA GLY A 9 -15.10 7.98 -2.87
C GLY A 9 -15.19 7.13 -4.15
N GLN A 10 -16.34 7.05 -4.82
CA GLN A 10 -16.44 6.27 -6.05
C GLN A 10 -15.74 6.97 -7.22
N LYS A 11 -15.00 6.17 -8.01
CA LYS A 11 -14.30 6.61 -9.22
C LYS A 11 -15.20 6.50 -10.44
N PHE A 12 -15.11 7.48 -11.34
CA PHE A 12 -15.92 7.52 -12.55
C PHE A 12 -15.20 8.27 -13.68
N ILE A 13 -15.66 8.05 -14.91
CA ILE A 13 -15.28 8.81 -16.10
C ILE A 13 -16.38 9.81 -16.45
N TYR A 14 -15.98 11.03 -16.76
CA TYR A 14 -16.83 12.10 -17.27
C TYR A 14 -16.04 12.96 -18.26
N GLN A 15 -16.58 13.21 -19.46
CA GLN A 15 -15.87 13.96 -20.51
C GLN A 15 -14.44 13.45 -20.75
N GLU A 16 -14.28 12.12 -20.86
CA GLU A 16 -13.00 11.43 -21.09
C GLU A 16 -11.97 11.54 -19.96
N LYS A 17 -12.30 12.22 -18.86
CA LYS A 17 -11.44 12.43 -17.71
C LYS A 17 -11.88 11.58 -16.52
N ARG A 18 -10.91 11.22 -15.68
CA ARG A 18 -11.11 10.41 -14.47
C ARG A 18 -11.29 11.30 -13.24
N TYR A 19 -12.31 10.97 -12.46
CA TYR A 19 -12.68 11.70 -11.27
C TYR A 19 -13.02 10.78 -10.11
N THR A 20 -12.87 11.30 -8.90
CA THR A 20 -13.38 10.70 -7.66
C THR A 20 -14.45 11.61 -7.06
N LYS A 21 -15.62 11.06 -6.72
CA LYS A 21 -16.70 11.86 -6.11
C LYS A 21 -16.29 12.30 -4.70
N THR A 22 -16.34 13.60 -4.42
CA THR A 22 -15.98 14.16 -3.11
C THR A 22 -17.20 14.68 -2.34
N GLY A 23 -18.29 15.03 -3.04
CA GLY A 23 -19.50 15.56 -2.41
C GLY A 23 -20.74 15.44 -3.30
N PRO A 24 -21.87 16.07 -2.90
CA PRO A 24 -23.15 15.91 -3.60
C PRO A 24 -23.05 16.25 -5.09
N MET A 25 -22.36 17.35 -5.40
CA MET A 25 -22.19 17.94 -6.73
C MET A 25 -20.70 18.14 -7.11
N THR A 26 -19.76 17.67 -6.28
CA THR A 26 -18.32 17.92 -6.42
C THR A 26 -17.53 16.65 -6.62
N ALA A 27 -16.49 16.73 -7.45
CA ALA A 27 -15.56 15.65 -7.70
C ALA A 27 -14.14 16.20 -7.86
N SER A 28 -13.14 15.38 -7.55
CA SER A 28 -11.72 15.68 -7.76
C SER A 28 -11.23 14.98 -9.02
N GLU A 29 -10.54 15.70 -9.91
CA GLU A 29 -9.87 15.13 -11.08
C GLU A 29 -8.60 14.38 -10.62
N GLU A 30 -8.41 13.13 -11.07
CA GLU A 30 -7.30 12.29 -10.59
C GLU A 30 -5.93 12.78 -11.10
N GLU A 31 -5.86 13.36 -12.31
CA GLU A 31 -4.61 13.84 -12.90
C GLU A 31 -4.13 15.16 -12.31
N SER A 32 -5.05 16.07 -11.99
CA SER A 32 -4.72 17.43 -11.55
C SER A 32 -4.95 17.66 -10.06
N GLY A 33 -5.68 16.75 -9.39
CA GLY A 33 -6.15 16.93 -8.01
C GLY A 33 -7.17 18.06 -7.83
N LYS A 34 -7.57 18.74 -8.92
CA LYS A 34 -8.48 19.89 -8.82
C LYS A 34 -9.90 19.41 -8.58
N THR A 35 -10.55 20.04 -7.61
CA THR A 35 -11.98 19.83 -7.37
C THR A 35 -12.82 20.68 -8.31
N CYS A 36 -13.84 20.08 -8.92
CA CYS A 36 -14.79 20.78 -9.78
C CYS A 36 -16.23 20.37 -9.45
N MET A 37 -17.18 21.15 -9.96
CA MET A 37 -18.61 20.81 -9.89
C MET A 37 -19.05 20.04 -11.14
N ILE A 38 -19.74 18.92 -10.92
CA ILE A 38 -20.36 18.11 -11.98
C ILE A 38 -21.87 18.36 -11.97
N ARG A 39 -22.48 18.52 -13.15
CA ARG A 39 -23.92 18.84 -13.25
C ARG A 39 -24.80 17.71 -12.72
N ARG A 40 -25.98 18.05 -12.20
CA ARG A 40 -26.91 17.05 -11.60
C ARG A 40 -27.37 16.01 -12.62
N SER A 41 -27.58 16.45 -13.85
CA SER A 41 -28.02 15.61 -14.97
C SER A 41 -26.86 14.92 -15.69
N ALA A 42 -25.61 15.08 -15.24
CA ALA A 42 -24.47 14.48 -15.91
C ALA A 42 -24.56 12.94 -15.89
N GLU A 43 -24.40 12.36 -17.06
CA GLU A 43 -24.14 10.93 -17.21
C GLU A 43 -22.66 10.65 -17.06
N VAL A 44 -22.36 9.64 -16.26
CA VAL A 44 -21.01 9.22 -15.91
C VAL A 44 -20.90 7.71 -16.05
N THR A 45 -19.71 7.26 -16.42
CA THR A 45 -19.36 5.85 -16.46
C THR A 45 -18.70 5.50 -15.15
N LEU A 46 -19.36 4.67 -14.34
CA LEU A 46 -18.75 4.16 -13.11
C LEU A 46 -17.55 3.30 -13.47
N LEU A 47 -16.41 3.59 -12.87
CA LEU A 47 -15.28 2.69 -12.95
C LEU A 47 -15.52 1.56 -11.96
N PRO A 48 -15.27 0.29 -12.33
CA PRO A 48 -15.32 -0.80 -11.36
C PRO A 48 -14.39 -0.44 -10.21
N ASP A 49 -14.93 -0.46 -8.99
CA ASP A 49 -14.16 -0.31 -7.78
C ASP A 49 -13.15 -1.46 -7.73
N HIS A 50 -11.95 -1.21 -8.25
CA HIS A 50 -10.75 -1.90 -7.79
C HIS A 50 -10.27 -1.33 -6.45
N ASP A 51 -11.20 -0.75 -5.67
CA ASP A 51 -11.10 -0.66 -4.23
C ASP A 51 -11.19 -2.09 -3.64
N LYS A 52 -10.16 -2.91 -3.91
CA LYS A 52 -9.51 -3.58 -2.79
C LYS A 52 -9.00 -2.46 -1.90
N ARG A 53 -9.89 -1.85 -1.13
CA ARG A 53 -9.53 -1.49 0.22
C ARG A 53 -9.07 -2.81 0.81
N GLU A 54 -7.76 -3.05 0.76
CA GLU A 54 -7.06 -3.43 1.96
C GLU A 54 -7.63 -2.50 3.02
N GLN A 55 -8.71 -2.97 3.66
CA GLN A 55 -9.07 -2.45 4.96
C GLN A 55 -7.78 -2.70 5.71
N ALA A 56 -6.97 -1.65 5.87
CA ALA A 56 -5.95 -1.63 6.87
C ALA A 56 -6.73 -1.80 8.16
N ILE A 57 -6.99 -3.07 8.52
CA ILE A 57 -7.30 -3.46 9.87
C ILE A 57 -6.14 -2.83 10.61
N VAL A 58 -6.44 -1.80 11.41
CA VAL A 58 -5.47 -1.23 12.32
C VAL A 58 -5.17 -2.37 13.28
N GLN A 59 -4.20 -3.21 12.92
CA GLN A 59 -3.75 -4.30 13.76
C GLN A 59 -3.08 -3.61 14.95
N GLN A 60 -3.80 -3.58 16.06
CA GLN A 60 -3.27 -3.15 17.32
C GLN A 60 -2.39 -4.28 17.83
N TYR A 61 -1.10 -4.19 17.54
CA TYR A 61 -0.12 -5.11 18.09
C TYR A 61 0.11 -4.79 19.57
N ALA A 62 0.05 -5.80 20.43
CA ALA A 62 0.51 -5.65 21.80
C ALA A 62 2.01 -5.33 21.79
N ARG A 63 2.48 -4.55 22.78
CA ARG A 63 3.90 -4.16 22.90
C ARG A 63 4.84 -5.37 22.77
N ASP A 64 4.50 -6.50 23.39
CA ASP A 64 5.33 -7.70 23.38
C ASP A 64 5.38 -8.38 22.00
N GLN A 65 4.31 -8.26 21.20
CA GLN A 65 4.29 -8.75 19.82
C GLN A 65 5.20 -7.90 18.93
N VAL A 66 5.15 -6.58 19.07
CA VAL A 66 6.06 -5.66 18.35
C VAL A 66 7.51 -5.94 18.74
N VAL A 67 7.80 -6.10 20.04
CA VAL A 67 9.14 -6.39 20.53
C VAL A 67 9.65 -7.73 19.98
N SER A 68 8.80 -8.75 19.93
CA SER A 68 9.16 -10.07 19.39
C SER A 68 9.44 -10.02 17.89
N LEU A 69 8.62 -9.27 17.15
CA LEU A 69 8.77 -9.07 15.71
C LEU A 69 10.07 -8.33 15.37
N LEU A 70 10.41 -7.28 16.13
CA LEU A 70 11.67 -6.55 15.98
C LEU A 70 12.89 -7.43 16.30
N LYS A 71 12.79 -8.29 17.31
CA LYS A 71 13.85 -9.27 17.63
C LYS A 71 14.03 -10.30 16.52
N ALA A 72 12.94 -10.81 15.95
CA ALA A 72 12.98 -11.74 14.83
C ALA A 72 13.61 -11.10 13.59
N TYR A 73 13.22 -9.88 13.25
CA TYR A 73 13.83 -9.10 12.18
C TYR A 73 15.33 -8.89 12.40
N GLN A 74 15.72 -8.48 13.61
CA GLN A 74 17.13 -8.29 13.96
C GLN A 74 17.94 -9.59 13.82
N HIS A 75 17.36 -10.74 14.16
CA HIS A 75 18.02 -12.03 14.00
C HIS A 75 18.20 -12.39 12.53
N GLU A 76 17.16 -12.22 11.71
CA GLU A 76 17.20 -12.50 10.27
C GLU A 76 18.29 -11.67 9.56
N VAL A 77 18.34 -10.36 9.82
CA VAL A 77 19.36 -9.48 9.25
C VAL A 77 20.77 -9.93 9.65
N LYS A 78 20.96 -10.31 10.93
CA LYS A 78 22.26 -10.80 11.41
C LYS A 78 22.67 -12.11 10.74
N THR A 79 21.73 -13.04 10.57
CA THR A 79 22.00 -14.34 9.93
C THR A 79 22.39 -14.14 8.47
N ARG A 80 21.60 -13.39 7.69
CA ARG A 80 21.92 -13.15 6.28
C ARG A 80 23.20 -12.35 6.08
N LEU A 81 23.50 -11.42 6.99
CA LEU A 81 24.77 -10.70 6.98
C LEU A 81 25.94 -11.61 7.31
N ALA A 82 25.80 -12.48 8.30
CA ALA A 82 26.83 -13.46 8.65
C ALA A 82 27.08 -14.46 7.51
N ASP A 83 26.03 -14.88 6.81
CA ASP A 83 26.16 -15.74 5.62
C ASP A 83 26.86 -15.01 4.47
N ALA A 84 26.48 -13.75 4.19
CA ALA A 84 27.13 -12.96 3.13
C ALA A 84 28.60 -12.64 3.42
N VAL A 85 28.95 -12.41 4.69
CA VAL A 85 30.32 -12.12 5.13
C VAL A 85 31.15 -13.40 5.31
N GLY A 86 30.55 -14.49 5.77
CA GLY A 86 31.24 -15.76 6.05
C GLY A 86 31.55 -16.61 4.82
N VAL A 87 30.85 -16.39 3.70
CA VAL A 87 30.99 -17.16 2.46
C VAL A 87 31.81 -16.43 1.40
N GLU A 88 32.89 -15.69 1.75
CA GLU A 88 33.76 -14.97 0.77
C GLU A 88 33.02 -14.13 -0.32
N GLN A 89 31.73 -13.84 -0.13
CA GLN A 89 30.85 -13.23 -1.14
C GLN A 89 30.76 -11.72 -0.95
N ALA A 90 30.87 -11.23 0.28
CA ALA A 90 30.98 -9.80 0.55
C ALA A 90 32.41 -9.31 0.32
N GLN A 91 32.88 -9.31 -0.91
CA GLN A 91 34.16 -8.69 -1.29
C GLN A 91 34.04 -7.16 -1.32
N HIS A 92 32.82 -6.63 -1.44
CA HIS A 92 32.57 -5.20 -1.47
C HIS A 92 31.49 -4.76 -0.46
N PRO A 93 31.60 -3.54 0.11
CA PRO A 93 30.57 -2.95 0.98
C PRO A 93 29.17 -2.93 0.35
N ALA A 94 29.09 -2.95 -0.99
CA ALA A 94 27.85 -3.00 -1.75
C ALA A 94 27.07 -4.32 -1.52
N ASP A 95 27.75 -5.44 -1.28
CA ASP A 95 27.12 -6.73 -1.05
C ASP A 95 26.40 -6.76 0.30
N VAL A 96 26.96 -6.08 1.30
CA VAL A 96 26.35 -5.88 2.61
C VAL A 96 25.12 -4.97 2.52
N LEU A 97 25.21 -3.88 1.74
CA LEU A 97 24.07 -2.98 1.50
C LEU A 97 22.92 -3.71 0.81
N LYS A 98 23.22 -4.54 -0.18
CA LYS A 98 22.22 -5.34 -0.89
C LYS A 98 21.49 -6.30 0.05
N VAL A 99 22.18 -6.95 0.99
CA VAL A 99 21.54 -7.81 1.99
C VAL A 99 20.58 -7.02 2.90
N VAL A 100 20.94 -5.79 3.27
CA VAL A 100 20.08 -4.92 4.08
C VAL A 100 18.87 -4.43 3.28
N GLU A 101 19.05 -4.15 1.99
CA GLU A 101 17.96 -3.78 1.06
C GLU A 101 17.01 -4.96 0.80
N ASP A 102 17.54 -6.16 0.58
CA ASP A 102 16.76 -7.39 0.35
C ASP A 102 16.08 -7.91 1.64
N CYS A 103 16.59 -7.52 2.81
CA CYS A 103 15.97 -7.74 4.12
C CYS A 103 15.35 -6.45 4.67
N ASP A 104 14.70 -5.64 3.84
CA ASP A 104 13.96 -4.51 4.37
C ASP A 104 12.79 -4.97 5.26
N VAL A 105 12.41 -4.10 6.21
CA VAL A 105 11.37 -4.42 7.19
C VAL A 105 10.01 -4.69 6.54
N VAL A 106 9.68 -4.09 5.40
CA VAL A 106 8.41 -4.29 4.70
C VAL A 106 8.39 -5.68 4.06
N THR A 107 9.48 -6.08 3.39
CA THR A 107 9.62 -7.42 2.82
C THR A 107 9.55 -8.49 3.91
N PHE A 108 10.23 -8.30 5.04
CA PHE A 108 10.16 -9.22 6.19
C PHE A 108 8.74 -9.36 6.74
N LEU A 109 8.04 -8.24 6.97
CA LEU A 109 6.66 -8.25 7.47
C LEU A 109 5.70 -8.95 6.50
N SER A 110 5.88 -8.75 5.19
CA SER A 110 5.05 -9.40 4.17
C SER A 110 5.17 -10.93 4.14
N GLN A 111 6.33 -11.47 4.56
CA GLN A 111 6.55 -12.92 4.69
C GLN A 111 5.93 -13.45 5.98
N PHE A 112 6.01 -12.67 7.06
CA PHE A 112 5.43 -13.01 8.36
C PHE A 112 3.89 -13.09 8.30
N ASP A 113 3.23 -12.16 7.60
CA ASP A 113 1.78 -12.14 7.40
C ASP A 113 1.25 -13.37 6.64
N ARG A 114 2.08 -13.98 5.77
CA ARG A 114 1.70 -15.20 5.03
C ARG A 114 1.85 -16.49 5.86
N SER A 115 2.61 -16.44 6.95
CA SER A 115 2.82 -17.55 7.88
C SER A 115 1.87 -17.54 9.08
N GLY A 116 1.02 -16.53 9.22
CA GLY A 116 0.09 -16.37 10.35
C GLY A 116 -1.35 -16.80 10.05
N ILE A 117 -1.68 -18.01 10.50
CA ILE A 117 -2.98 -18.60 10.90
C ILE A 117 -3.17 -20.00 10.27
N SER A 118 -2.69 -21.01 11.00
CA SER A 118 -3.26 -22.35 11.11
C SER A 118 -3.06 -22.84 12.54
#